data_AF-A0A2G6KHX4-F1
#
_entry.id   AF-A0A2G6KHX4-F1
#
_cell.length_a   1.000
_cell.length_b   1.000
_cell.length_c   1.000
_cell.angle_alpha   90.00
_cell.angle_beta   90.00
_cell.angle_gamma   90.00
#
_symmetry.space_group_name_H-M   'P 1'
#
loop_
_entity.id
_entity.type
_entity.pdbx_description
1 polymer ?
#
loop_
_entity_poly.entity_id
_entity_poly.type
_entity_poly.pdbx_seq_one_letter_code
_entity_poly.pdbx_strand_id
1 'polypeptide(L)'
;MQPAIIDGVRVLSHHETPGLGDPIERERSDWIEQFRGRRIAELATAWSSGRTEDGFDALTGASITSMAVLNAVQRAGHDAARHVLEESNDVQDSDGPEDPSGVEVLRGQ
;
A
#
# COMPACT_ATOMS: atom_id res chain seq x y z
N MET A 1 -1.29 10.99 -11.53
CA MET A 1 -1.41 9.63 -10.96
C MET A 1 -2.83 9.44 -10.48
N GLN A 2 -3.47 8.32 -10.83
CA GLN A 2 -4.74 7.97 -10.17
C GLN A 2 -4.46 7.67 -8.70
N PRO A 3 -5.28 8.16 -7.75
CA PRO A 3 -5.05 7.92 -6.34
C PRO A 3 -5.24 6.42 -6.05
N ALA A 4 -4.31 5.81 -5.31
CA ALA A 4 -4.42 4.41 -4.91
C ALA A 4 -5.57 4.24 -3.90
N ILE A 5 -6.55 3.42 -4.27
CA ILE A 5 -7.75 3.09 -3.49
C ILE A 5 -7.55 1.75 -2.78
N ILE A 6 -8.05 1.65 -1.56
CA ILE A 6 -7.98 0.41 -0.77
C ILE A 6 -9.21 -0.45 -1.06
N ASP A 7 -9.01 -1.61 -1.70
CA ASP A 7 -10.09 -2.57 -1.93
C ASP A 7 -10.43 -3.39 -0.68
N GLY A 8 -9.51 -3.51 0.27
CA GLY A 8 -9.75 -4.19 1.53
C GLY A 8 -8.47 -4.36 2.35
N VAL A 9 -8.64 -4.57 3.65
CA VAL A 9 -7.55 -4.85 4.58
C VAL A 9 -7.90 -6.12 5.37
N ARG A 10 -6.90 -6.96 5.59
CA ARG A 10 -7.02 -8.14 6.44
C ARG A 10 -5.83 -8.22 7.39
N VAL A 11 -6.11 -8.35 8.68
CA VAL A 11 -5.09 -8.67 9.68
C VAL A 11 -4.80 -10.17 9.61
N LEU A 12 -3.53 -10.53 9.40
CA LEU A 12 -3.09 -11.92 9.31
C LEU A 12 -2.74 -12.53 10.68
N SER A 13 -2.25 -11.69 11.60
CA SER A 13 -1.88 -12.08 12.96
C SER A 13 -1.75 -10.85 13.85
N HIS A 14 -2.05 -10.99 15.15
CA HIS A 14 -1.81 -9.97 16.16
C HIS A 14 -1.60 -10.58 17.55
N HIS A 15 -1.15 -9.78 18.51
CA HIS A 15 -1.07 -10.14 19.93
C HIS A 15 -1.82 -9.14 20.82
N GLU A 16 -2.90 -8.57 20.27
CA GLU A 16 -3.76 -7.62 20.99
C GLU A 16 -4.46 -8.25 22.19
N THR A 17 -4.88 -7.40 23.13
CA THR A 17 -5.63 -7.83 24.31
C THR A 17 -7.05 -8.24 23.90
N PRO A 18 -7.51 -9.47 24.20
CA PRO A 18 -8.87 -9.91 23.90
C PRO A 18 -9.93 -8.96 24.46
N GLY A 19 -10.88 -8.55 23.63
CA GLY A 19 -11.95 -7.60 23.96
C GLY A 19 -11.56 -6.12 23.97
N LEU A 20 -10.29 -5.77 23.74
CA LEU A 20 -9.85 -4.38 23.55
C LEU A 20 -9.41 -4.13 22.11
N GLY A 21 -8.33 -4.82 21.69
CA GLY A 21 -7.68 -4.58 20.40
C GLY A 21 -7.95 -5.66 19.36
N ASP A 22 -8.46 -6.83 19.76
CA ASP A 22 -8.86 -7.90 18.83
C ASP A 22 -10.03 -7.58 17.89
N PRO A 23 -10.85 -6.51 18.04
CA PRO A 23 -11.85 -6.19 17.02
C PRO A 23 -11.25 -5.71 15.68
N ILE A 24 -9.92 -5.62 15.56
CA ILE A 24 -9.25 -5.47 14.25
C ILE A 24 -9.40 -6.71 13.36
N GLU A 25 -9.71 -7.88 13.94
CA GLU A 25 -10.07 -9.08 13.19
C GLU A 25 -11.48 -8.92 12.60
N ARG A 26 -11.60 -9.15 11.29
CA ARG A 26 -12.89 -9.11 10.58
C ARG A 26 -13.92 -10.09 11.17
N GLU A 27 -13.47 -11.18 11.77
CA GLU A 27 -14.35 -12.18 12.40
C GLU A 27 -14.93 -11.70 13.74
N ARG A 28 -14.36 -10.64 14.32
CA ARG A 28 -14.76 -10.07 15.62
C ARG A 28 -15.57 -8.79 15.45
N SER A 29 -15.32 -8.01 14.39
CA SER A 29 -15.97 -6.72 14.14
C SER A 29 -15.76 -6.26 12.69
N ASP A 30 -16.64 -5.37 12.23
CA ASP A 30 -16.54 -4.70 10.92
C ASP A 30 -15.57 -3.50 10.94
N TRP A 31 -14.89 -3.24 12.06
CA TRP A 31 -14.02 -2.07 12.23
C TRP A 31 -12.95 -1.96 11.12
N ILE A 32 -12.41 -3.09 10.66
CA ILE A 32 -11.40 -3.14 9.59
C ILE A 32 -11.97 -2.78 8.21
N GLU A 33 -13.29 -2.86 8.00
CA GLU A 33 -13.94 -2.50 6.73
C GLU A 33 -13.95 -0.98 6.50
N GLN A 34 -13.67 -0.17 7.54
CA GLN A 34 -13.54 1.28 7.41
C GLN A 34 -12.50 1.70 6.37
N PHE A 35 -11.49 0.87 6.09
CA PHE A 35 -10.47 1.15 5.08
C PHE A 35 -10.98 1.05 3.64
N ARG A 36 -12.03 0.27 3.38
CA ARG A 36 -12.53 0.00 2.02
C ARG A 36 -12.96 1.30 1.33
N GLY A 37 -12.48 1.50 0.11
CA GLY A 37 -12.78 2.67 -0.72
C GLY A 37 -12.04 3.96 -0.30
N ARG A 38 -11.23 3.94 0.76
CA ARG A 38 -10.42 5.09 1.14
C ARG A 38 -9.18 5.22 0.24
N ARG A 39 -8.73 6.46 0.05
CA ARG A 39 -7.46 6.77 -0.61
C ARG A 39 -6.33 6.66 0.40
N ILE A 40 -5.26 5.95 0.04
CA ILE A 40 -4.07 5.80 0.92
C ILE A 40 -3.51 7.16 1.33
N ALA A 41 -3.48 8.12 0.40
CA ALA A 41 -2.97 9.47 0.63
C ALA A 41 -3.83 10.32 1.59
N GLU A 42 -5.04 9.88 1.93
CA GLU A 42 -5.99 10.62 2.78
C GLU A 42 -6.16 10.02 4.17
N LEU A 43 -5.52 8.88 4.45
CA LEU A 43 -5.55 8.28 5.77
C LEU A 43 -4.83 9.18 6.78
N ALA A 44 -5.57 9.93 7.59
CA ALA A 44 -5.01 10.84 8.58
C ALA A 44 -4.73 10.09 9.88
N THR A 45 -3.52 10.21 10.42
CA THR A 45 -3.11 9.51 11.66
C THR A 45 -3.34 10.31 12.93
N ALA A 46 -3.72 11.59 12.79
CA ALA A 46 -4.09 12.45 13.91
C ALA A 46 -5.53 12.17 14.37
N TRP A 47 -5.72 12.17 15.69
CA TRP A 47 -7.02 11.86 16.31
C TRP A 47 -7.59 13.07 17.05
N SER A 48 -8.90 13.23 16.97
CA SER A 48 -9.70 14.13 17.79
C SER A 48 -10.94 13.39 18.27
N SER A 49 -11.13 13.30 19.59
CA SER A 49 -12.30 12.65 20.20
C SER A 49 -12.55 11.20 19.74
N GLY A 50 -11.48 10.42 19.53
CA GLY A 50 -11.59 9.01 19.12
C GLY A 50 -11.83 8.78 17.63
N ARG A 51 -11.73 9.82 16.81
CA ARG A 51 -11.86 9.75 15.35
C ARG A 51 -10.76 10.57 14.66
N THR A 52 -10.36 10.18 13.46
CA THR A 52 -9.42 10.95 12.64
C THR A 52 -10.13 12.07 11.87
N GLU A 53 -9.39 13.04 11.34
CA GLU A 53 -9.98 14.12 10.53
C GLU A 53 -10.69 13.59 9.27
N ASP A 54 -10.22 12.49 8.70
CA ASP A 54 -10.84 11.81 7.55
C ASP A 54 -12.00 10.87 7.97
N GLY A 55 -12.42 10.89 9.23
CA GLY A 55 -13.59 10.17 9.71
C GLY A 55 -13.37 8.67 9.92
N PHE A 56 -12.16 8.28 10.30
CA PHE A 56 -11.84 6.91 10.72
C PHE A 56 -12.03 6.79 12.23
N ASP A 57 -12.83 5.85 12.70
CA ASP A 57 -13.12 5.64 14.12
C ASP A 57 -12.06 4.76 14.80
N ALA A 58 -11.64 5.13 16.01
CA ALA A 58 -10.78 4.29 16.84
C ALA A 58 -11.61 3.18 17.49
N LEU A 59 -10.95 2.09 17.80
CA LEU A 59 -11.44 1.15 18.79
C LEU A 59 -11.54 1.83 20.16
N THR A 60 -12.69 1.69 20.81
CA THR A 60 -12.91 2.23 22.15
C THR A 60 -11.93 1.57 23.12
N GLY A 61 -11.11 2.38 23.80
CA GLY A 61 -10.08 1.88 24.72
C GLY A 61 -8.84 1.26 24.05
N ALA A 62 -8.76 1.26 22.72
CA ALA A 62 -7.67 0.66 21.95
C ALA A 62 -7.16 1.59 20.83
N SER A 63 -6.98 2.88 21.14
CA SER A 63 -6.46 3.88 20.20
C SER A 63 -5.03 3.58 19.73
N ILE A 64 -4.20 2.94 20.58
CA ILE A 64 -2.85 2.52 20.20
C ILE A 64 -2.90 1.45 19.11
N THR A 65 -3.75 0.44 19.28
CA THR A 65 -4.01 -0.61 18.27
C THR A 65 -4.53 0.00 16.97
N SER A 66 -5.49 0.93 17.08
CA SER A 66 -6.10 1.63 15.94
C SER A 66 -5.04 2.39 15.13
N MET A 67 -4.15 3.12 15.81
CA MET A 67 -3.03 3.81 15.19
C MET A 67 -2.05 2.85 14.54
N ALA A 68 -1.72 1.73 15.19
CA ALA A 68 -0.78 0.76 14.65
C ALA A 68 -1.29 0.19 13.31
N VAL A 69 -2.57 -0.18 13.23
CA VAL A 69 -3.18 -0.68 11.99
C VAL A 69 -3.20 0.40 10.91
N LEU A 70 -3.63 1.62 11.24
CA LEU A 70 -3.68 2.73 10.29
C LEU A 70 -2.30 3.04 9.68
N ASN A 71 -1.26 3.11 10.51
CA ASN A 71 0.12 3.31 10.06
C ASN A 71 0.61 2.15 9.19
N ALA A 72 0.30 0.91 9.55
CA ALA A 72 0.68 -0.27 8.77
C ALA A 72 0.04 -0.26 7.37
N VAL A 73 -1.24 0.12 7.27
CA VAL A 73 -1.95 0.23 5.98
C VAL A 73 -1.35 1.34 5.12
N GLN A 74 -1.09 2.52 5.70
CA GLN A 74 -0.47 3.62 4.96
C GLN A 74 0.92 3.23 4.42
N ARG A 75 1.74 2.61 5.26
CA ARG A 75 3.08 2.12 4.87
C ARG A 75 3.00 1.09 3.75
N ALA A 76 2.13 0.09 3.89
CA ALA A 76 1.95 -0.95 2.87
C ALA A 76 1.48 -0.36 1.53
N GLY A 77 0.56 0.60 1.56
CA GLY A 77 0.10 1.30 0.37
C GLY A 77 1.18 2.10 -0.35
N HIS A 78 2.02 2.83 0.40
CA HIS A 78 3.16 3.54 -0.16
C HIS A 78 4.22 2.60 -0.74
N ASP A 79 4.52 1.50 -0.05
CA ASP A 79 5.47 0.48 -0.52
C ASP A 79 4.99 -0.16 -1.84
N ALA A 80 3.69 -0.46 -1.96
CA ALA A 80 3.09 -1.00 -3.18
C ALA A 80 3.16 0.02 -4.33
N ALA A 81 2.85 1.30 -4.07
CA ALA A 81 2.91 2.35 -5.09
C ALA A 81 4.34 2.57 -5.62
N ARG A 82 5.36 2.46 -4.75
CA ARG A 82 6.76 2.59 -5.15
C ARG A 82 7.22 1.45 -6.07
N HIS A 83 6.86 0.19 -5.75
CA HIS A 83 7.24 -0.96 -6.59
C HIS A 83 6.63 -0.89 -8.00
N VAL A 84 5.37 -0.45 -8.11
CA VAL A 84 4.72 -0.28 -9.43
C VAL A 84 5.47 0.74 -10.31
N LEU A 85 6.07 1.77 -9.70
CA LEU A 85 6.87 2.77 -10.42
C LEU A 85 8.25 2.24 -10.83
N GLU A 86 8.85 1.35 -10.04
CA GLU A 86 10.14 0.73 -10.35
C GLU A 86 10.02 -0.31 -11.47
N GLU A 87 8.99 -1.17 -11.45
CA GLU A 87 8.72 -2.13 -12.53
C GLU A 87 8.40 -1.44 -13.87
N SER A 88 7.85 -0.23 -13.83
CA SER A 88 7.56 0.56 -15.03
C SER A 88 8.84 1.11 -15.70
N ASN A 89 9.95 1.19 -14.98
CA ASN A 89 11.18 1.81 -15.46
C ASN A 89 12.18 0.81 -16.08
N ASP A 90 11.95 -0.50 -15.92
CA ASP A 90 12.79 -1.58 -16.46
C ASP A 90 12.45 -1.99 -17.91
N VAL A 91 11.42 -1.38 -18.53
CA VAL A 91 10.94 -1.76 -19.89
C VAL A 91 11.57 -0.94 -21.02
N GLN A 92 12.57 -0.09 -20.77
CA GLN A 92 13.20 0.76 -21.80
C GLN A 92 14.70 0.49 -22.06
N ASP A 93 15.18 -0.74 -21.89
CA ASP A 93 16.54 -1.07 -22.32
C ASP A 93 16.67 -2.53 -22.79
N SER A 94 16.17 -2.85 -24.00
CA SER A 94 16.67 -3.99 -24.82
C SER A 94 16.10 -4.04 -26.24
N ASP A 95 15.92 -2.89 -26.88
CA ASP A 95 15.83 -2.86 -28.35
C ASP A 95 16.77 -1.76 -28.86
N GLY A 96 18.07 -2.06 -28.79
CA GLY A 96 19.07 -1.31 -29.54
C GLY A 96 18.80 -1.45 -31.03
N PRO A 97 19.15 -0.45 -31.87
CA PRO A 97 18.84 -0.51 -33.29
C PRO A 97 19.47 -1.77 -33.89
N GLU A 98 18.63 -2.64 -34.44
CA GLU A 98 19.06 -3.72 -35.31
C GLU A 98 19.86 -3.09 -36.45
N ASP A 99 21.17 -3.33 -36.48
CA ASP A 99 22.01 -2.95 -37.61
C ASP A 99 21.67 -3.86 -38.80
N PRO A 100 21.06 -3.35 -39.89
CA PRO A 100 20.73 -4.19 -41.03
C PRO A 100 21.92 -4.36 -41.99
N SER A 101 23.14 -3.95 -41.63
CA SER A 101 24.29 -3.95 -42.54
C SER A 101 25.43 -4.88 -42.09
N GLY A 102 25.17 -6.19 -42.15
CA GLY A 102 26.20 -7.21 -42.17
C GLY A 102 27.05 -7.15 -43.45
N VAL A 103 27.98 -6.19 -43.53
CA VAL A 103 29.03 -6.16 -44.57
C VAL A 103 30.41 -6.19 -43.92
N GLU A 104 30.98 -7.39 -43.87
CA GLU A 104 32.37 -7.62 -43.51
C GLU A 104 33.26 -7.22 -44.70
N VAL A 105 34.10 -6.19 -44.52
CA VAL A 105 35.11 -5.80 -45.51
C VAL A 105 36.36 -6.65 -45.30
N LEU A 106 36.50 -7.69 -46.13
CA LEU A 106 37.74 -8.46 -46.23
C LEU A 106 38.82 -7.61 -46.93
N ARG A 107 39.91 -7.32 -46.21
CA ARG A 107 41.14 -6.77 -46.82
C ARG A 107 41.83 -7.85 -47.65
N GLY A 108 42.19 -7.51 -48.90
CA GLY A 108 43.04 -8.33 -49.75
C GLY A 108 44.05 -7.48 -50.53
N GLN A 109 45.34 -7.73 -50.22
CA GLN A 109 46.60 -7.37 -50.91
C GLN A 109 47.00 -5.89 -50.89
#